data_AF-A0A947CLE9-F1
#
_entry.id   AF-A0A947CLE9-F1
#
_cell.length_a   1.000
_cell.length_b   1.000
_cell.length_c   1.000
_cell.angle_alpha   90.00
_cell.angle_beta   90.00
_cell.angle_gamma   90.00
#
_symmetry.space_group_name_H-M   'P 1'
#
loop_
_entity.id
_entity.type
_entity.pdbx_description
1 polymer ?
#
loop_
_entity_poly.entity_id
_entity_poly.type
_entity_poly.pdbx_seq_one_letter_code
_entity_poly.pdbx_strand_id
1 'polypeptide(L)'
;MASAYDRSKHYLLCSRCRGPVEVGWEVATATCSHCQAPLQVRVRSRAAAAPRPARSEAERRALLGDQDRRFAPPSELAPLFIGERIAASLEEQAMARWQQARGQIQGENAAPSLAVDFFVLTLGLSELRFERGDFLGQRAIVDSAIDLLPAEEHAQVLQAQLARSALRAGDQEMAESWLSACNPSSETLLADTAYRFARAYVDTARGDMGAVVRTLGSGDVPLSEAYAAEAAVLCANAWEQLGQLALAVDILVAGKRELGPITAGRVARFAASHRAWNLCPRSGHIAEERAAENALPMAGYALAGLILMSMGLTGLLWAGVALWLFLADRLDVWMMIMNVVPGALVGALLGPIGVASFSSARAKSRQRSEGSARAARILARKIVRRGPLQSTIELSLLIVPDDAPAYQSTIETGVLTDMLDNFRPGQVLDARIGSSPHDYTLDVL
;
A
#
# COMPACT_ATOMS: atom_id res chain seq x y z
N MET A 1 -32.65 -5.94 -15.95
CA MET A 1 -32.68 -5.54 -14.53
C MET A 1 -32.10 -4.14 -14.45
N ALA A 2 -32.66 -3.25 -13.63
CA ALA A 2 -32.07 -1.92 -13.45
C ALA A 2 -30.67 -2.05 -12.83
N SER A 3 -29.71 -1.28 -13.33
CA SER A 3 -28.35 -1.30 -12.81
C SER A 3 -28.30 -0.76 -11.39
N ALA A 4 -27.55 -1.43 -10.50
CA ALA A 4 -27.28 -0.92 -9.16
C ALA A 4 -26.45 0.38 -9.16
N TYR A 5 -25.85 0.73 -10.30
CA TYR A 5 -25.00 1.90 -10.47
C TYR A 5 -25.64 3.00 -11.32
N ASP A 6 -26.94 2.92 -11.58
CA ASP A 6 -27.68 3.96 -12.28
C ASP A 6 -27.53 5.32 -11.59
N ARG A 7 -26.82 6.26 -12.22
CA ARG A 7 -26.54 7.59 -11.67
C ARG A 7 -27.76 8.49 -11.63
N SER A 8 -28.82 8.16 -12.36
CA SER A 8 -30.10 8.87 -12.23
C SER A 8 -30.77 8.58 -10.88
N LYS A 9 -30.40 7.49 -10.22
CA LYS A 9 -30.90 7.10 -8.90
C LYS A 9 -29.95 7.53 -7.79
N HIS A 10 -30.53 7.74 -6.61
CA HIS A 10 -29.80 8.11 -5.42
C HIS A 10 -30.13 7.13 -4.30
N TYR A 11 -29.11 6.51 -3.71
CA TYR A 11 -29.30 5.52 -2.66
C TYR A 11 -28.62 5.98 -1.38
N LEU A 12 -29.34 5.99 -0.26
CA LEU A 12 -28.78 6.30 1.05
C LEU A 12 -28.84 5.08 1.96
N LEU A 13 -27.86 4.96 2.84
CA LEU A 13 -27.83 3.92 3.86
C LEU A 13 -28.73 4.35 5.02
N CYS A 14 -29.69 3.52 5.43
CA CYS A 14 -30.50 3.83 6.61
C CYS A 14 -29.64 3.81 7.88
N SER A 15 -29.75 4.82 8.74
CA SER A 15 -29.02 4.90 10.01
C SER A 15 -29.46 3.82 11.02
N ARG A 16 -30.70 3.32 10.92
CA ARG A 16 -31.25 2.30 11.83
C ARG A 16 -30.99 0.87 11.38
N CYS A 17 -31.50 0.48 10.22
CA CYS A 17 -31.37 -0.91 9.73
C CYS A 17 -30.19 -1.15 8.80
N ARG A 18 -29.46 -0.09 8.39
CA ARG A 18 -28.32 -0.17 7.46
C ARG A 18 -28.66 -0.73 6.06
N GLY A 19 -29.96 -0.80 5.74
CA GLY A 19 -30.43 -1.17 4.40
C GLY A 19 -30.29 0.01 3.42
N PRO A 20 -30.05 -0.25 2.13
CA PRO A 20 -30.07 0.76 1.08
C PRO A 20 -31.51 1.27 0.85
N VAL A 21 -31.67 2.58 0.70
CA VAL A 21 -32.95 3.26 0.48
C VAL A 21 -32.82 4.16 -0.74
N GLU A 22 -33.64 3.93 -1.76
CA GLU A 22 -33.74 4.83 -2.91
C GLU A 22 -34.44 6.12 -2.47
N VAL A 23 -33.84 7.28 -2.77
CA VAL A 23 -34.38 8.60 -2.43
C VAL A 23 -34.39 9.49 -3.67
N GLY A 24 -35.28 10.49 -3.68
CA GLY A 24 -35.26 11.52 -4.71
C GLY A 24 -34.06 12.47 -4.53
N TRP A 25 -33.61 13.11 -5.63
CA TRP A 25 -32.55 14.13 -5.56
C TRP A 25 -33.01 15.45 -4.91
N GLU A 26 -34.32 15.72 -4.95
CA GLU A 26 -34.92 17.00 -4.54
C GLU A 26 -35.71 16.89 -3.22
N VAL A 27 -35.77 15.70 -2.60
CA VAL A 27 -36.48 15.52 -1.33
C VAL A 27 -35.54 15.83 -0.17
N ALA A 28 -36.02 16.57 0.82
CA ALA A 28 -35.27 16.81 2.06
C ALA A 28 -35.43 15.66 3.07
N THR A 29 -36.52 14.90 2.97
CA THR A 29 -36.83 13.78 3.85
C THR A 29 -37.31 12.57 3.04
N ALA A 30 -36.97 11.38 3.53
CA ALA A 30 -37.47 10.11 2.99
C ALA A 30 -37.78 9.15 4.15
N THR A 31 -38.46 8.05 3.85
CA THR A 31 -38.74 6.98 4.83
C THR A 31 -38.05 5.71 4.39
N CYS A 32 -37.37 5.02 5.31
CA CYS A 32 -36.73 3.75 5.01
C CYS A 32 -37.77 2.72 4.60
N SER A 33 -37.70 2.20 3.38
CA SER A 33 -38.59 1.14 2.90
C SER A 33 -38.50 -0.16 3.72
N HIS A 34 -37.40 -0.39 4.44
CA HIS A 34 -37.18 -1.61 5.23
C HIS A 34 -37.67 -1.51 6.68
N CYS A 35 -37.38 -0.40 7.38
CA CYS A 35 -37.66 -0.26 8.82
C CYS A 35 -38.53 0.95 9.19
N GLN A 36 -39.03 1.68 8.19
CA GLN A 36 -39.90 2.85 8.34
C GLN A 36 -39.30 4.02 9.15
N ALA A 37 -38.00 3.99 9.45
CA ALA A 37 -37.32 5.12 10.08
C ALA A 37 -37.22 6.30 9.10
N PRO A 38 -37.37 7.55 9.57
CA PRO A 38 -37.13 8.73 8.74
C PRO A 38 -35.65 8.86 8.38
N LEU A 39 -35.36 9.31 7.16
CA LEU A 39 -34.03 9.67 6.67
C LEU A 39 -34.01 11.16 6.37
N GLN A 40 -32.97 11.84 6.84
CA GLN A 40 -32.61 13.18 6.38
C GLN A 40 -31.80 13.04 5.10
N VAL A 41 -32.26 13.72 4.04
CA VAL A 41 -31.64 13.72 2.72
C VAL A 41 -31.08 15.11 2.48
N ARG A 42 -29.78 15.20 2.21
CA ARG A 42 -29.19 16.47 1.81
C ARG A 42 -29.50 16.70 0.35
N VAL A 43 -30.15 17.81 0.02
CA VAL A 43 -30.36 18.20 -1.38
C VAL A 43 -28.98 18.49 -1.98
N ARG A 44 -28.54 17.63 -2.91
CA ARG A 44 -27.24 17.79 -3.56
C ARG A 44 -27.36 18.89 -4.61
N SER A 45 -26.63 20.00 -4.41
CA SER A 45 -26.45 20.96 -5.50
C SER A 45 -25.69 20.28 -6.63
N ARG A 46 -26.31 20.17 -7.81
CA ARG A 46 -25.64 19.72 -9.05
C ARG A 46 -24.81 20.82 -9.70
N ALA A 47 -24.70 21.99 -9.08
CA ALA A 47 -23.86 23.06 -9.61
C ALA A 47 -22.43 22.53 -9.77
N ALA A 48 -21.87 22.69 -10.97
CA ALA A 48 -20.47 22.41 -11.20
C ALA A 48 -19.64 23.26 -10.21
N ALA A 49 -18.59 22.67 -9.65
CA ALA A 49 -17.63 23.42 -8.85
C ALA A 49 -17.15 24.63 -9.65
N ALA A 50 -16.95 25.76 -8.97
CA ALA A 50 -16.47 26.96 -9.62
C ALA A 50 -15.13 26.64 -10.33
N PRO A 51 -14.94 27.08 -11.59
CA PRO A 51 -13.71 26.80 -12.31
C PRO A 51 -12.53 27.40 -11.56
N ARG A 52 -11.55 26.56 -11.19
CA ARG A 52 -10.28 27.02 -10.62
C ARG A 52 -9.41 27.63 -11.72
N PRO A 53 -8.56 28.63 -11.40
CA PRO A 53 -7.62 29.17 -12.37
C PRO A 53 -6.73 28.07 -12.93
N ALA A 54 -6.62 28.03 -14.26
CA ALA A 54 -5.87 26.98 -14.94
C ALA A 54 -4.37 27.14 -14.67
N ARG A 55 -3.78 26.18 -13.94
CA ARG A 55 -2.33 25.98 -13.93
C ARG A 55 -1.91 25.28 -15.22
N SER A 56 -0.67 25.48 -15.64
CA SER A 56 -0.12 24.63 -16.70
C SER A 56 -0.03 23.17 -16.23
N GLU A 57 -0.11 22.22 -17.17
CA GLU A 57 -0.01 20.79 -16.83
C GLU A 57 1.34 20.44 -16.17
N ALA A 58 2.42 21.13 -16.55
CA ALA A 58 3.74 20.94 -15.95
C ALA A 58 3.77 21.39 -14.48
N GLU A 59 3.24 22.57 -14.16
CA GLU A 59 3.14 23.07 -12.79
C GLU A 59 2.23 22.17 -11.94
N ARG A 60 1.13 21.70 -12.53
CA ARG A 60 0.21 20.77 -11.88
C ARG A 60 0.92 19.47 -11.53
N ARG A 61 1.66 18.85 -12.47
CA ARG A 61 2.42 17.62 -12.21
C ARG A 61 3.48 17.81 -11.14
N ALA A 62 4.21 18.92 -11.15
CA ALA A 62 5.20 19.22 -10.10
C ALA A 62 4.53 19.26 -8.71
N LEU A 63 3.39 19.96 -8.59
CA LEU A 63 2.61 19.99 -7.36
C LEU A 63 2.12 18.61 -6.92
N LEU A 64 1.69 17.75 -7.85
CA LEU A 64 1.25 16.40 -7.53
C LEU A 64 2.40 15.54 -7.00
N GLY A 65 3.60 15.68 -7.56
CA GLY A 65 4.80 14.99 -7.08
C GLY A 65 5.14 15.35 -5.63
N ASP A 66 4.98 16.62 -5.24
CA ASP A 66 5.24 17.09 -3.87
C ASP A 66 4.23 16.56 -2.84
N GLN A 67 3.10 16.00 -3.28
CA GLN A 67 2.05 15.45 -2.43
C GLN A 67 2.18 13.95 -2.18
N ASP A 68 3.19 13.30 -2.75
CA ASP A 68 3.33 11.86 -2.64
C ASP A 68 3.56 11.44 -1.19
N ARG A 69 2.48 10.93 -0.59
CA ARG A 69 2.43 10.43 0.76
C ARG A 69 1.73 9.10 0.70
N ARG A 70 2.32 8.12 1.37
CA ARG A 70 1.69 6.81 1.58
C ARG A 70 0.33 7.03 2.21
N PHE A 71 -0.73 6.59 1.52
CA PHE A 71 -2.07 6.61 2.08
C PHE A 71 -2.16 5.50 3.14
N ALA A 72 -2.10 5.89 4.40
CA ALA A 72 -2.31 4.99 5.53
C ALA A 72 -3.64 5.35 6.21
N PRO A 73 -4.39 4.37 6.74
CA PRO A 73 -5.51 4.67 7.60
C PRO A 73 -5.01 5.48 8.81
N PRO A 74 -5.77 6.45 9.32
CA PRO A 74 -5.50 7.12 10.59
C PRO A 74 -5.24 6.09 11.70
N SER A 75 -4.36 6.43 12.64
CA SER A 75 -3.90 5.54 13.72
C SER A 75 -5.05 4.90 14.50
N GLU A 76 -6.13 5.65 14.71
CA GLU A 76 -7.33 5.25 15.42
C GLU A 76 -8.09 4.16 14.66
N LEU A 77 -8.03 4.19 13.32
CA LEU A 77 -8.68 3.24 12.44
C LEU A 77 -7.78 2.05 12.09
N ALA A 78 -6.46 2.17 12.20
CA ALA A 78 -5.50 1.13 11.83
C ALA A 78 -5.85 -0.29 12.35
N PRO A 79 -6.33 -0.49 13.60
CA PRO A 79 -6.70 -1.82 14.10
C PRO A 79 -7.84 -2.51 13.33
N LEU A 80 -8.63 -1.77 12.54
CA LEU A 80 -9.71 -2.31 11.73
C LEU A 80 -9.22 -2.92 10.40
N PHE A 81 -7.98 -2.61 10.01
CA PHE A 81 -7.44 -2.93 8.68
C PHE A 81 -6.38 -4.03 8.74
N ILE A 82 -6.40 -4.90 7.72
CA ILE A 82 -5.32 -5.81 7.38
C ILE A 82 -4.78 -5.37 6.02
N GLY A 83 -3.66 -4.64 6.04
CA GLY A 83 -3.20 -3.88 4.87
C GLY A 83 -4.16 -2.71 4.60
N GLU A 84 -4.69 -2.64 3.38
CA GLU A 84 -5.58 -1.56 2.93
C GLU A 84 -7.07 -1.90 3.04
N ARG A 85 -7.39 -3.03 3.67
CA ARG A 85 -8.76 -3.57 3.69
C ARG A 85 -9.24 -3.78 5.10
N ILE A 86 -10.52 -3.47 5.33
CA ILE A 86 -11.17 -3.78 6.60
C ILE A 86 -11.25 -5.30 6.75
N ALA A 87 -10.81 -5.81 7.90
CA ALA A 87 -10.92 -7.23 8.20
C ALA A 87 -12.40 -7.62 8.24
N ALA A 88 -12.79 -8.71 7.57
CA ALA A 88 -14.19 -9.13 7.51
C ALA A 88 -14.79 -9.39 8.90
N SER A 89 -13.98 -9.83 9.88
CA SER A 89 -14.39 -10.02 11.27
C SER A 89 -14.65 -8.71 12.04
N LEU A 90 -14.16 -7.57 11.54
CA LEU A 90 -14.26 -6.25 12.18
C LEU A 90 -15.26 -5.33 11.46
N GLU A 91 -16.02 -5.84 10.50
CA GLU A 91 -16.98 -5.05 9.73
C GLU A 91 -18.04 -4.37 10.62
N GLU A 92 -18.60 -5.09 11.58
CA GLU A 92 -19.62 -4.54 12.49
C GLU A 92 -19.06 -3.37 13.30
N GLN A 93 -17.81 -3.48 13.75
CA GLN A 93 -17.11 -2.41 14.46
C GLN A 93 -16.84 -1.22 13.54
N ALA A 94 -16.36 -1.47 12.31
CA ALA A 94 -16.13 -0.43 11.32
C ALA A 94 -17.43 0.29 10.93
N MET A 95 -18.52 -0.44 10.74
CA MET A 95 -19.85 0.10 10.43
C MET A 95 -20.39 0.95 11.58
N ALA A 96 -20.20 0.53 12.84
CA ALA A 96 -20.57 1.33 14.00
C ALA A 96 -19.82 2.68 14.02
N ARG A 97 -18.49 2.66 13.79
CA ARG A 97 -17.68 3.88 13.69
C ARG A 97 -18.08 4.76 12.50
N TRP A 98 -18.41 4.14 11.36
CA TRP A 98 -18.88 4.86 10.17
C TRP A 98 -20.20 5.61 10.46
N GLN A 99 -21.17 4.97 11.12
CA GLN A 99 -22.43 5.62 11.50
C GLN A 99 -22.21 6.72 12.55
N GLN A 100 -21.31 6.52 13.51
CA GLN A 100 -20.94 7.55 14.48
C GLN A 100 -20.33 8.77 13.78
N ALA A 101 -19.35 8.55 12.89
CA ALA A 101 -18.71 9.63 12.13
C ALA A 101 -19.71 10.36 11.23
N ARG A 102 -20.63 9.62 10.59
CA ARG A 102 -21.73 10.18 9.81
C ARG A 102 -22.57 11.16 10.64
N GLY A 103 -23.02 10.75 11.83
CA GLY A 103 -23.86 11.59 12.69
C GLY A 103 -23.13 12.84 13.18
N GLN A 104 -21.83 12.73 13.42
CA GLN A 104 -20.99 13.86 13.85
C GLN A 104 -20.69 14.85 12.72
N ILE A 105 -20.48 14.38 11.48
CA ILE A 105 -20.24 15.24 10.30
C ILE A 105 -21.45 16.11 9.96
N GLN A 106 -22.67 15.63 10.26
CA GLN A 106 -23.89 16.39 10.04
C GLN A 106 -24.02 17.61 10.98
N GLY A 107 -23.21 17.70 12.04
CA GLY A 107 -23.17 18.87 12.91
C GLY A 107 -22.41 20.05 12.30
N GLU A 108 -22.74 21.28 12.72
CA GLU A 108 -22.19 22.53 12.15
C GLU A 108 -20.68 22.73 12.37
N ASN A 109 -20.03 21.91 13.20
CA ASN A 109 -18.62 22.07 13.59
C ASN A 109 -17.83 20.74 13.54
N ALA A 110 -18.01 19.96 12.48
CA ALA A 110 -17.27 18.71 12.31
C ALA A 110 -15.76 18.97 12.16
N ALA A 111 -14.94 18.28 12.94
CA ALA A 111 -13.49 18.36 12.83
C ALA A 111 -13.01 17.83 11.45
N PRO A 112 -12.00 18.45 10.81
CA PRO A 112 -11.50 17.98 9.51
C PRO A 112 -11.00 16.53 9.52
N SER A 113 -10.41 16.07 10.63
CA SER A 113 -9.95 14.68 10.80
C SER A 113 -11.10 13.67 10.71
N LEU A 114 -12.28 14.04 11.20
CA LEU A 114 -13.46 13.19 11.14
C LEU A 114 -13.92 12.92 9.70
N ALA A 115 -13.79 13.91 8.82
CA ALA A 115 -14.08 13.73 7.39
C ALA A 115 -13.12 12.72 6.73
N VAL A 116 -11.85 12.71 7.14
CA VAL A 116 -10.86 11.73 6.69
C VAL A 116 -11.21 10.34 7.21
N ASP A 117 -11.53 10.20 8.50
CA ASP A 117 -11.96 8.92 9.09
C ASP A 117 -13.18 8.34 8.37
N PHE A 118 -14.18 9.19 8.14
CA PHE A 118 -15.40 8.81 7.45
C PHE A 118 -15.14 8.40 6.00
N PHE A 119 -14.27 9.12 5.30
CA PHE A 119 -13.82 8.77 3.95
C PHE A 119 -13.10 7.41 3.92
N VAL A 120 -12.11 7.19 4.79
CA VAL A 120 -11.34 5.94 4.88
C VAL A 120 -12.24 4.74 5.21
N LEU A 121 -13.14 4.89 6.18
CA LEU A 121 -14.12 3.85 6.51
C LEU A 121 -15.04 3.55 5.33
N THR A 122 -15.45 4.58 4.56
CA THR A 122 -16.29 4.40 3.37
C THR A 122 -15.57 3.58 2.30
N LEU A 123 -14.29 3.88 2.00
CA LEU A 123 -13.49 3.10 1.05
C LEU A 123 -13.41 1.62 1.45
N GLY A 124 -13.08 1.35 2.71
CA GLY A 124 -12.93 -0.02 3.21
C GLY A 124 -14.23 -0.81 3.24
N LEU A 125 -15.32 -0.21 3.74
CA LEU A 125 -16.63 -0.87 3.85
C LEU A 125 -17.28 -1.09 2.48
N SER A 126 -17.09 -0.15 1.55
CA SER A 126 -17.63 -0.29 0.19
C SER A 126 -16.94 -1.43 -0.57
N GLU A 127 -15.61 -1.58 -0.49
CA GLU A 127 -14.94 -2.72 -1.13
C GLU A 127 -15.42 -4.06 -0.53
N LEU A 128 -15.57 -4.15 0.80
CA LEU A 128 -16.07 -5.35 1.46
C LEU A 128 -17.48 -5.74 0.98
N ARG A 129 -18.38 -4.75 0.79
CA ARG A 129 -19.74 -5.00 0.26
C ARG A 129 -19.70 -5.42 -1.20
N PHE A 130 -18.85 -4.79 -2.02
CA PHE A 130 -18.68 -5.17 -3.42
C PHE A 130 -18.29 -6.64 -3.56
N GLU A 131 -17.32 -7.10 -2.78
CA GLU A 131 -16.83 -8.48 -2.84
C GLU A 131 -17.87 -9.52 -2.43
N ARG A 132 -18.86 -9.13 -1.62
CA ARG A 132 -20.00 -9.97 -1.25
C ARG A 132 -21.14 -9.93 -2.26
N GLY A 133 -21.02 -9.14 -3.32
CA GLY A 133 -22.09 -8.92 -4.30
C GLY A 133 -23.22 -8.01 -3.81
N ASP A 134 -23.04 -7.31 -2.68
CA ASP A 134 -24.01 -6.32 -2.18
C ASP A 134 -23.80 -4.97 -2.87
N PHE A 135 -24.06 -4.93 -4.17
CA PHE A 135 -23.83 -3.75 -5.01
C PHE A 135 -24.69 -2.55 -4.59
N LEU A 136 -25.95 -2.77 -4.19
CA LEU A 136 -26.83 -1.70 -3.72
C LEU A 136 -26.41 -1.17 -2.35
N GLY A 137 -25.97 -2.03 -1.43
CA GLY A 137 -25.44 -1.59 -0.15
C GLY A 137 -24.11 -0.86 -0.28
N GLN A 138 -23.22 -1.31 -1.17
CA GLN A 138 -22.03 -0.56 -1.55
C GLN A 138 -22.43 0.81 -2.12
N ARG A 139 -23.36 0.84 -3.06
CA ARG A 139 -23.84 2.08 -3.66
C ARG A 139 -24.34 3.07 -2.59
N ALA A 140 -25.17 2.59 -1.69
CA ALA A 140 -25.76 3.39 -0.63
C ALA A 140 -24.75 3.94 0.37
N ILE A 141 -23.69 3.18 0.73
CA ILE A 141 -22.66 3.68 1.64
C ILE A 141 -21.86 4.81 1.00
N VAL A 142 -21.52 4.66 -0.28
CA VAL A 142 -20.72 5.65 -1.01
C VAL A 142 -21.52 6.93 -1.28
N ASP A 143 -22.76 6.82 -1.74
CA ASP A 143 -23.64 7.98 -1.95
C ASP A 143 -23.88 8.75 -0.65
N SER A 144 -24.16 8.04 0.45
CA SER A 144 -24.30 8.66 1.78
C SER A 144 -23.06 9.43 2.20
N ALA A 145 -21.88 8.95 1.82
CA ALA A 145 -20.63 9.62 2.13
C ALA A 145 -20.40 10.84 1.24
N ILE A 146 -20.63 10.74 -0.07
CA ILE A 146 -20.49 11.86 -1.01
C ILE A 146 -21.37 13.05 -0.60
N ASP A 147 -22.58 12.81 -0.06
CA ASP A 147 -23.47 13.89 0.40
C ASP A 147 -22.96 14.66 1.63
N LEU A 148 -22.11 14.03 2.43
CA LEU A 148 -21.69 14.56 3.73
C LEU A 148 -20.24 15.04 3.73
N LEU A 149 -19.38 14.49 2.87
CA LEU A 149 -17.98 14.88 2.82
C LEU A 149 -17.82 16.33 2.37
N PRO A 150 -17.12 17.17 3.15
CA PRO A 150 -16.93 18.58 2.81
C PRO A 150 -15.89 18.79 1.71
N ALA A 151 -14.92 17.88 1.60
CA ALA A 151 -13.82 17.95 0.64
C ALA A 151 -14.22 17.31 -0.70
N GLU A 152 -14.23 18.10 -1.77
CA GLU A 152 -14.61 17.67 -3.13
C GLU A 152 -13.70 16.54 -3.64
N GLU A 153 -12.43 16.53 -3.24
CA GLU A 153 -11.46 15.50 -3.60
C GLU A 153 -11.85 14.11 -3.06
N HIS A 154 -12.38 14.02 -1.84
CA HIS A 154 -12.83 12.75 -1.27
C HIS A 154 -14.07 12.24 -2.00
N ALA A 155 -15.02 13.14 -2.30
CA ALA A 155 -16.19 12.82 -3.09
C ALA A 155 -15.81 12.32 -4.50
N GLN A 156 -14.82 12.95 -5.15
CA GLN A 156 -14.31 12.50 -6.45
C GLN A 156 -13.70 11.10 -6.38
N VAL A 157 -12.88 10.79 -5.36
CA VAL A 157 -12.30 9.45 -5.22
C VAL A 157 -13.39 8.39 -5.09
N LEU A 158 -14.44 8.68 -4.32
CA LEU A 158 -15.60 7.81 -4.16
C LEU A 158 -16.41 7.65 -5.45
N GLN A 159 -16.59 8.70 -6.25
CA GLN A 159 -17.21 8.61 -7.58
C GLN A 159 -16.38 7.77 -8.54
N ALA A 160 -15.05 7.96 -8.57
CA ALA A 160 -14.15 7.15 -9.36
C ALA A 160 -14.18 5.67 -8.93
N GLN A 161 -14.37 5.38 -7.64
CA GLN A 161 -14.60 4.01 -7.16
C GLN A 161 -15.91 3.42 -7.70
N LEU A 162 -17.00 4.19 -7.68
CA LEU A 162 -18.28 3.76 -8.26
C LEU A 162 -18.18 3.50 -9.76
N ALA A 163 -17.40 4.29 -10.50
CA ALA A 163 -17.12 4.04 -11.91
C ALA A 163 -16.46 2.67 -12.12
N ARG A 164 -15.44 2.33 -11.33
CA ARG A 164 -14.78 1.02 -11.38
C ARG A 164 -15.72 -0.12 -11.00
N SER A 165 -16.53 0.07 -9.95
CA SER A 165 -17.49 -0.94 -9.52
C SER A 165 -18.60 -1.19 -10.55
N ALA A 166 -19.11 -0.15 -11.21
CA ALA A 166 -20.05 -0.29 -12.32
C ALA A 166 -19.45 -1.11 -13.45
N LEU A 167 -18.19 -0.83 -13.83
CA LEU A 167 -17.51 -1.59 -14.87
C LEU A 167 -17.27 -3.06 -14.48
N ARG A 168 -16.90 -3.35 -13.23
CA ARG A 168 -16.79 -4.72 -12.70
C ARG A 168 -18.13 -5.47 -12.71
N ALA A 169 -19.23 -4.74 -12.56
CA ALA A 169 -20.58 -5.29 -12.69
C ALA A 169 -21.05 -5.43 -14.15
N GLY A 170 -20.19 -5.10 -15.13
CA GLY A 170 -20.49 -5.18 -16.56
C GLY A 170 -21.23 -3.97 -17.12
N ASP A 171 -21.38 -2.89 -16.35
CA ASP A 171 -22.11 -1.69 -16.74
C ASP A 171 -21.15 -0.56 -17.15
N GLN A 172 -20.70 -0.63 -18.40
CA GLN A 172 -19.76 0.34 -18.97
C GLN A 172 -20.38 1.73 -19.14
N GLU A 173 -21.68 1.82 -19.43
CA GLU A 173 -22.37 3.11 -19.59
C GLU A 173 -22.42 3.85 -18.26
N MET A 174 -22.79 3.16 -17.19
CA MET A 174 -22.80 3.78 -15.86
C MET A 174 -21.39 4.09 -15.36
N ALA A 175 -20.39 3.27 -15.70
CA ALA A 175 -19.00 3.59 -15.38
C ALA A 175 -18.59 4.97 -15.92
N GLU A 176 -18.94 5.27 -17.17
CA GLU A 176 -18.70 6.59 -17.76
C GLU A 176 -19.54 7.68 -17.15
N SER A 177 -20.81 7.40 -16.90
CA SER A 177 -21.68 8.36 -16.24
C SER A 177 -21.14 8.75 -14.86
N TRP A 178 -20.50 7.85 -14.12
CA TRP A 178 -19.81 8.20 -12.87
C TRP A 178 -18.56 9.03 -13.09
N LEU A 179 -17.73 8.62 -14.05
CA LEU A 179 -16.44 9.24 -14.31
C LEU A 179 -16.58 10.67 -14.88
N SER A 180 -17.65 10.95 -15.62
CA SER A 180 -17.96 12.28 -16.15
C SER A 180 -18.28 13.33 -15.08
N ALA A 181 -18.53 12.90 -13.84
CA ALA A 181 -18.69 13.77 -12.68
C ALA A 181 -17.36 14.29 -12.12
N CYS A 182 -16.27 13.58 -12.38
CA CYS A 182 -14.97 13.83 -11.77
C CYS A 182 -14.22 14.94 -12.52
N ASN A 183 -13.42 15.72 -11.78
CA ASN A 183 -12.50 16.67 -12.38
C ASN A 183 -11.25 15.93 -12.93
N PRO A 184 -11.01 15.93 -14.25
CA PRO A 184 -9.86 15.27 -14.87
C PRO A 184 -8.51 15.96 -14.55
N SER A 185 -8.54 17.15 -13.98
CA SER A 185 -7.37 17.98 -13.69
C SER A 185 -7.33 18.38 -12.22
N SER A 186 -7.59 17.42 -11.33
CA SER A 186 -7.45 17.65 -9.89
C SER A 186 -6.03 18.11 -9.55
N GLU A 187 -5.93 19.02 -8.59
CA GLU A 187 -4.66 19.47 -8.00
C GLU A 187 -4.26 18.61 -6.80
N THR A 188 -5.13 17.71 -6.34
CA THR A 188 -4.80 16.76 -5.27
C THR A 188 -4.38 15.42 -5.86
N LEU A 189 -3.24 14.89 -5.41
CA LEU A 189 -2.67 13.63 -5.92
C LEU A 189 -3.66 12.48 -5.81
N LEU A 190 -4.35 12.37 -4.68
CA LEU A 190 -5.30 11.28 -4.45
C LEU A 190 -6.46 11.29 -5.45
N ALA A 191 -7.09 12.45 -5.69
CA ALA A 191 -8.23 12.53 -6.60
C ALA A 191 -7.83 12.50 -8.08
N ASP A 192 -6.66 13.05 -8.44
CA ASP A 192 -6.08 12.91 -9.79
C ASP A 192 -5.77 11.45 -10.09
N THR A 193 -5.10 10.76 -9.17
CA THR A 193 -4.78 9.33 -9.28
C THR A 193 -6.05 8.50 -9.40
N ALA A 194 -7.06 8.75 -8.55
CA ALA A 194 -8.32 8.01 -8.59
C ALA A 194 -9.05 8.19 -9.92
N TYR A 195 -9.06 9.41 -10.49
CA TYR A 195 -9.62 9.68 -11.80
C TYR A 195 -8.84 8.95 -12.90
N ARG A 196 -7.51 9.14 -12.96
CA ARG A 196 -6.65 8.53 -14.00
C ARG A 196 -6.75 7.01 -13.96
N PHE A 197 -6.70 6.43 -12.77
CA PHE A 197 -6.85 5.00 -12.59
C PHE A 197 -8.23 4.52 -13.07
N ALA A 198 -9.32 5.18 -12.68
CA ALA A 198 -10.66 4.82 -13.16
C ALA A 198 -10.83 4.99 -14.68
N ARG A 199 -10.28 6.05 -15.26
CA ARG A 199 -10.28 6.30 -16.71
C ARG A 199 -9.54 5.19 -17.47
N ALA A 200 -8.31 4.90 -17.06
CA ALA A 200 -7.50 3.81 -17.63
C ALA A 200 -8.18 2.44 -17.47
N TYR A 201 -8.87 2.23 -16.36
CA TYR A 201 -9.64 1.03 -16.10
C TYR A 201 -10.82 0.87 -17.08
N VAL A 202 -11.57 1.95 -17.36
CA VAL A 202 -12.63 1.97 -18.40
C VAL A 202 -12.04 1.80 -19.81
N ASP A 203 -10.92 2.45 -20.13
CA ASP A 203 -10.27 2.32 -21.44
C ASP A 203 -9.73 0.91 -21.69
N THR A 204 -9.22 0.25 -20.64
CA THR A 204 -8.77 -1.15 -20.70
C THR A 204 -9.92 -2.06 -21.08
N ALA A 205 -11.08 -1.91 -20.42
CA ALA A 205 -12.26 -2.73 -20.74
C ALA A 205 -12.78 -2.51 -22.17
N ARG A 206 -12.54 -1.33 -22.75
CA ARG A 206 -12.89 -1.00 -24.14
C ARG A 206 -11.90 -1.49 -25.19
N GLY A 207 -10.70 -1.91 -24.77
CA GLY A 207 -9.62 -2.21 -25.69
C GLY A 207 -8.85 -0.98 -26.19
N ASP A 208 -9.09 0.24 -25.67
CA ASP A 208 -8.35 1.45 -26.08
C ASP A 208 -7.05 1.58 -25.28
N MET A 209 -6.08 0.73 -25.64
CA MET A 209 -4.76 0.68 -24.99
C MET A 209 -3.98 1.98 -25.19
N GLY A 210 -4.21 2.69 -26.30
CA GLY A 210 -3.60 4.01 -26.54
C GLY A 210 -4.08 5.06 -25.53
N ALA A 211 -5.37 5.06 -25.19
CA ALA A 211 -5.90 5.93 -24.14
C ALA A 211 -5.33 5.59 -22.76
N VAL A 212 -5.22 4.30 -22.41
CA VAL A 212 -4.60 3.86 -21.15
C VAL A 212 -3.20 4.45 -20.97
N VAL A 213 -2.35 4.32 -21.99
CA VAL A 213 -0.98 4.87 -21.97
C VAL A 213 -0.98 6.39 -21.85
N ARG A 214 -1.85 7.11 -22.58
CA ARG A 214 -1.95 8.58 -22.45
C ARG A 214 -2.39 9.02 -21.05
N THR A 215 -3.24 8.24 -20.39
CA THR A 215 -3.79 8.56 -19.07
C THR A 215 -2.80 8.26 -17.94
N LEU A 216 -2.14 7.09 -17.96
CA LEU A 216 -1.22 6.68 -16.89
C LEU A 216 0.24 7.06 -17.13
N GLY A 217 0.62 7.38 -18.37
CA GLY A 217 2.00 7.64 -18.75
C GLY A 217 2.89 6.39 -18.66
N SER A 218 4.20 6.58 -18.81
CA SER A 218 5.20 5.52 -18.64
C SER A 218 5.91 5.60 -17.28
N GLY A 219 5.21 6.11 -16.26
CA GLY A 219 5.77 6.41 -14.93
C GLY A 219 6.18 7.88 -14.72
N ASP A 220 6.00 8.75 -15.72
CA ASP A 220 6.25 10.19 -15.64
C ASP A 220 5.10 10.97 -14.98
N VAL A 221 3.95 10.32 -14.79
CA VAL A 221 2.78 10.89 -14.12
C VAL A 221 2.82 10.48 -12.66
N PRO A 222 2.87 11.44 -11.71
CA PRO A 222 2.76 11.14 -10.30
C PRO A 222 1.44 10.43 -10.00
N LEU A 223 1.53 9.26 -9.36
CA LEU A 223 0.38 8.49 -8.90
C LEU A 223 0.56 8.20 -7.41
N SER A 224 -0.53 8.29 -6.65
CA SER A 224 -0.55 7.86 -5.26
C SER A 224 -0.18 6.39 -5.15
N GLU A 225 0.70 6.07 -4.20
CA GLU A 225 1.17 4.70 -3.90
C GLU A 225 0.01 3.68 -3.76
N ALA A 226 -1.14 4.14 -3.23
CA ALA A 226 -2.33 3.31 -3.05
C ALA A 226 -2.84 2.64 -4.35
N TYR A 227 -2.54 3.22 -5.52
CA TYR A 227 -2.97 2.71 -6.83
C TYR A 227 -1.79 2.30 -7.73
N ALA A 228 -0.55 2.50 -7.29
CA ALA A 228 0.63 2.35 -8.14
C ALA A 228 0.76 0.92 -8.70
N ALA A 229 0.47 -0.10 -7.87
CA ALA A 229 0.54 -1.50 -8.27
C ALA A 229 -0.46 -1.84 -9.39
N GLU A 230 -1.73 -1.51 -9.20
CA GLU A 230 -2.79 -1.79 -10.17
C GLU A 230 -2.64 -0.95 -11.44
N ALA A 231 -2.24 0.32 -11.31
CA ALA A 231 -1.94 1.19 -12.44
C ALA A 231 -0.77 0.66 -13.27
N ALA A 232 0.29 0.15 -12.63
CA ALA A 232 1.41 -0.48 -13.32
C ALA A 232 0.98 -1.71 -14.13
N VAL A 233 0.05 -2.53 -13.61
CA VAL A 233 -0.51 -3.68 -14.36
C VAL A 233 -1.29 -3.21 -15.58
N LEU A 234 -2.17 -2.23 -15.44
CA LEU A 234 -2.94 -1.70 -16.59
C LEU A 234 -2.02 -1.08 -17.64
N CYS A 235 -1.02 -0.31 -17.21
CA CYS A 235 -0.05 0.31 -18.11
C CYS A 235 0.81 -0.74 -18.84
N ALA A 236 1.34 -1.72 -18.11
CA ALA A 236 2.09 -2.82 -18.72
C ALA A 236 1.24 -3.62 -19.70
N ASN A 237 -0.02 -3.92 -19.36
CA ASN A 237 -0.94 -4.59 -20.27
C ASN A 237 -1.14 -3.77 -21.54
N ALA A 238 -1.36 -2.46 -21.43
CA ALA A 238 -1.55 -1.59 -22.57
C ALA A 238 -0.31 -1.56 -23.48
N TRP A 239 0.90 -1.45 -22.92
CA TRP A 239 2.14 -1.52 -23.70
C TRP A 239 2.36 -2.88 -24.38
N GLU A 240 2.02 -3.99 -23.70
CA GLU A 240 2.10 -5.32 -24.29
C GLU A 240 1.16 -5.45 -25.50
N GLN A 241 -0.08 -5.00 -25.37
CA GLN A 241 -1.08 -5.04 -26.44
C GLN A 241 -0.71 -4.12 -27.62
N LEU A 242 0.05 -3.06 -27.36
CA LEU A 242 0.64 -2.19 -28.39
C LEU A 242 1.95 -2.74 -29.00
N GLY A 243 2.35 -3.97 -28.64
CA GLY A 243 3.54 -4.64 -29.18
C GLY A 243 4.86 -4.27 -28.48
N GLN A 244 4.83 -3.44 -27.44
CA GLN A 244 6.01 -2.99 -26.68
C GLN A 244 6.29 -3.91 -25.48
N LEU A 245 6.53 -5.19 -25.75
CA LEU A 245 6.67 -6.22 -24.71
C LEU A 245 7.81 -5.90 -23.71
N ALA A 246 8.95 -5.41 -24.18
CA ALA A 246 10.09 -5.10 -23.31
C ALA A 246 9.73 -4.04 -22.26
N LEU A 247 9.06 -2.97 -22.69
CA LEU A 247 8.61 -1.89 -21.80
C LEU A 247 7.58 -2.39 -20.78
N ALA A 248 6.64 -3.24 -21.21
CA ALA A 248 5.66 -3.86 -20.32
C ALA A 248 6.33 -4.68 -19.19
N VAL A 249 7.35 -5.48 -19.54
CA VAL A 249 8.13 -6.24 -18.57
C VAL A 249 8.87 -5.32 -17.60
N ASP A 250 9.52 -4.27 -18.10
CA ASP A 250 10.30 -3.35 -17.28
C ASP A 250 9.41 -2.59 -16.27
N ILE A 251 8.21 -2.18 -16.67
CA ILE A 251 7.20 -1.57 -15.78
C ILE A 251 6.82 -2.54 -14.64
N LEU A 252 6.53 -3.81 -14.97
CA LEU A 252 6.16 -4.81 -13.96
C LEU A 252 7.32 -5.13 -13.01
N VAL A 253 8.55 -5.22 -13.52
CA VAL A 253 9.76 -5.45 -12.72
C VAL A 253 10.04 -4.27 -11.79
N ALA A 254 9.93 -3.04 -12.31
CA ALA A 254 10.10 -1.82 -11.52
C ALA A 254 9.06 -1.74 -10.39
N GLY A 255 7.77 -1.95 -10.73
CA GLY A 255 6.69 -1.96 -9.73
C GLY A 255 6.86 -3.02 -8.65
N LYS A 256 7.32 -4.23 -9.00
CA LYS A 256 7.65 -5.28 -8.01
C LYS A 256 8.82 -4.91 -7.10
N ARG A 257 9.82 -4.22 -7.64
CA ARG A 257 11.01 -3.79 -6.88
C ARG A 257 10.68 -2.68 -5.89
N GLU A 258 9.94 -1.67 -6.34
CA GLU A 258 9.64 -0.48 -5.54
C GLU A 258 8.65 -0.79 -4.41
N LEU A 259 7.64 -1.62 -4.70
CA LEU A 259 6.53 -1.84 -3.78
C LEU A 259 6.63 -3.16 -2.98
N GLY A 260 7.69 -3.95 -3.19
CA GLY A 260 8.02 -5.13 -2.38
C GLY A 260 7.07 -6.34 -2.47
N PRO A 261 7.19 -7.33 -1.56
CA PRO A 261 6.48 -8.61 -1.65
C PRO A 261 4.96 -8.50 -1.45
N ILE A 262 4.50 -7.52 -0.66
CA ILE A 262 3.06 -7.23 -0.49
C ILE A 262 2.41 -6.94 -1.85
N THR A 263 3.15 -6.28 -2.73
CA THR A 263 2.67 -5.87 -4.04
C THR A 263 2.58 -7.01 -5.03
N ALA A 264 3.48 -7.99 -4.97
CA ALA A 264 3.36 -9.18 -5.80
C ALA A 264 2.01 -9.88 -5.57
N GLY A 265 1.58 -9.97 -4.31
CA GLY A 265 0.26 -10.48 -3.96
C GLY A 265 -0.90 -9.59 -4.43
N ARG A 266 -0.73 -8.27 -4.44
CA ARG A 266 -1.75 -7.33 -4.99
C ARG A 266 -1.89 -7.46 -6.50
N VAL A 267 -0.78 -7.46 -7.24
CA VAL A 267 -0.74 -7.62 -8.70
C VAL A 267 -1.41 -8.93 -9.12
N ALA A 268 -1.08 -10.04 -8.47
CA ALA A 268 -1.68 -11.34 -8.76
C ALA A 268 -3.20 -11.35 -8.48
N ARG A 269 -3.64 -10.79 -7.34
CA ARG A 269 -5.08 -10.67 -7.02
C ARG A 269 -5.82 -9.78 -7.99
N PHE A 270 -5.21 -8.67 -8.41
CA PHE A 270 -5.79 -7.76 -9.39
C PHE A 270 -5.92 -8.44 -10.76
N ALA A 271 -4.88 -9.11 -11.26
CA ALA A 271 -4.98 -9.88 -12.50
C ALA A 271 -6.06 -10.99 -12.41
N ALA A 272 -6.13 -11.68 -11.27
CA ALA A 272 -7.11 -12.75 -11.05
C ALA A 272 -8.56 -12.24 -10.98
N SER A 273 -8.82 -11.05 -10.45
CA SER A 273 -10.17 -10.45 -10.44
C SER A 273 -10.60 -9.91 -11.80
N HIS A 274 -9.68 -9.78 -12.76
CA HIS A 274 -9.93 -9.29 -14.12
C HIS A 274 -9.55 -10.31 -15.19
N ARG A 275 -9.74 -11.62 -14.92
CA ARG A 275 -9.42 -12.70 -15.87
C ARG A 275 -10.02 -12.48 -17.27
N ALA A 276 -11.21 -11.90 -17.35
CA ALA A 276 -11.87 -11.61 -18.63
C ALA A 276 -11.09 -10.64 -19.53
N TRP A 277 -10.20 -9.82 -18.96
CA TRP A 277 -9.38 -8.86 -19.71
C TRP A 277 -8.04 -9.43 -20.14
N ASN A 278 -7.70 -10.64 -19.70
CA ASN A 278 -6.43 -11.32 -20.03
C ASN A 278 -5.22 -10.38 -19.82
N LEU A 279 -5.08 -9.82 -18.62
CA LEU A 279 -4.06 -8.81 -18.32
C LEU A 279 -2.64 -9.40 -18.35
N CYS A 280 -1.74 -8.75 -19.11
CA CYS A 280 -0.31 -9.06 -19.18
C CYS A 280 0.02 -10.55 -19.48
N PRO A 281 -0.56 -11.17 -20.53
CA PRO A 281 -0.50 -12.61 -20.71
C PRO A 281 0.93 -13.13 -20.96
N ARG A 282 1.83 -12.29 -21.49
CA ARG A 282 3.25 -12.65 -21.71
C ARG A 282 4.17 -11.90 -20.75
N SER A 283 3.98 -10.59 -20.59
CA SER A 283 4.87 -9.77 -19.76
C SER A 283 4.83 -10.14 -18.28
N GLY A 284 3.67 -10.62 -17.79
CA GLY A 284 3.51 -11.07 -16.41
C GLY A 284 4.51 -12.17 -16.02
N HIS A 285 4.57 -13.24 -16.82
CA HIS A 285 5.47 -14.39 -16.60
C HIS A 285 6.94 -13.98 -16.71
N ILE A 286 7.32 -13.24 -17.75
CA ILE A 286 8.70 -12.80 -17.95
C ILE A 286 9.15 -11.91 -16.79
N ALA A 287 8.26 -11.03 -16.30
CA ALA A 287 8.55 -10.19 -15.14
C ALA A 287 8.66 -11.01 -13.83
N GLU A 288 7.95 -12.13 -13.71
CA GLU A 288 8.13 -13.08 -12.59
C GLU A 288 9.48 -13.78 -12.65
N GLU A 289 9.88 -14.30 -13.83
CA GLU A 289 11.18 -14.94 -14.03
C GLU A 289 12.32 -13.96 -13.73
N ARG A 290 12.30 -12.74 -14.29
CA ARG A 290 13.30 -11.72 -14.01
C ARG A 290 13.33 -11.30 -12.54
N ALA A 291 12.17 -11.19 -11.89
CA ALA A 291 12.12 -10.86 -10.47
C ALA A 291 12.73 -12.00 -9.61
N ALA A 292 12.49 -13.26 -10.00
CA ALA A 292 13.10 -14.43 -9.36
C ALA A 292 14.61 -14.48 -9.59
N GLU A 293 15.09 -14.23 -10.80
CA GLU A 293 16.52 -14.14 -11.13
C GLU A 293 17.23 -13.07 -10.30
N ASN A 294 16.61 -11.90 -10.16
CA ASN A 294 17.12 -10.82 -9.32
C ASN A 294 17.07 -11.15 -7.82
N ALA A 295 16.25 -12.12 -7.39
CA ALA A 295 16.19 -12.61 -6.02
C ALA A 295 17.21 -13.74 -5.73
N LEU A 296 17.70 -14.46 -6.76
CA LEU A 296 18.67 -15.54 -6.61
C LEU A 296 19.99 -15.18 -5.90
N PRO A 297 20.61 -14.00 -6.10
CA PRO A 297 21.84 -13.65 -5.37
C PRO A 297 21.63 -13.74 -3.86
N MET A 298 20.46 -13.33 -3.36
CA MET A 298 20.11 -13.36 -1.94
C MET A 298 19.88 -14.78 -1.43
N ALA A 299 19.21 -15.63 -2.21
CA ALA A 299 19.08 -17.05 -1.90
C ALA A 299 20.44 -17.78 -1.94
N GLY A 300 21.31 -17.40 -2.87
CA GLY A 300 22.68 -17.87 -2.97
C GLY A 300 23.50 -17.56 -1.73
N TYR A 301 23.40 -16.34 -1.17
CA TYR A 301 24.07 -16.01 0.10
C TYR A 301 23.52 -16.81 1.28
N ALA A 302 22.19 -17.04 1.33
CA ALA A 302 21.59 -17.86 2.39
C ALA A 302 22.01 -19.33 2.29
N LEU A 303 22.01 -19.90 1.08
CA LEU A 303 22.41 -21.28 0.82
C LEU A 303 23.92 -21.47 1.03
N ALA A 304 24.75 -20.55 0.55
CA ALA A 304 26.19 -20.55 0.81
C ALA A 304 26.46 -20.46 2.32
N GLY A 305 25.73 -19.60 3.04
CA GLY A 305 25.78 -19.53 4.50
C GLY A 305 25.45 -20.87 5.17
N LEU A 306 24.38 -21.54 4.72
CA LEU A 306 23.97 -22.86 5.22
C LEU A 306 25.01 -23.95 4.93
N ILE A 307 25.56 -23.98 3.71
CA ILE A 307 26.60 -24.94 3.31
C ILE A 307 27.85 -24.75 4.16
N LEU A 308 28.35 -23.52 4.29
CA LEU A 308 29.51 -23.20 5.12
C LEU A 308 29.29 -23.55 6.60
N MET A 309 28.08 -23.30 7.12
CA MET A 309 27.71 -23.69 8.49
C MET A 309 27.71 -25.22 8.65
N SER A 310 27.18 -25.96 7.68
CA SER A 310 27.17 -27.43 7.71
C SER A 310 28.58 -28.01 7.64
N MET A 311 29.45 -27.50 6.76
CA MET A 311 30.87 -27.87 6.69
C MET A 311 31.59 -27.57 8.01
N GLY A 312 31.29 -26.43 8.63
CA GLY A 312 31.74 -26.08 9.98
C GLY A 312 31.38 -27.12 11.02
N LEU A 313 30.09 -27.48 11.09
CA LEU A 313 29.56 -28.42 12.07
C LEU A 313 30.14 -29.83 11.86
N THR A 314 30.20 -30.30 10.61
CA THR A 314 30.75 -31.62 10.27
C THR A 314 32.24 -31.69 10.59
N GLY A 315 33.01 -30.63 10.32
CA GLY A 315 34.43 -30.54 10.69
C GLY A 315 34.65 -30.64 12.20
N LEU A 316 33.84 -29.94 13.00
CA LEU A 316 33.88 -30.02 14.46
C LEU A 316 33.51 -31.41 14.98
N LEU A 317 32.51 -32.06 14.36
CA LEU A 317 32.03 -33.38 14.76
C LEU A 317 33.10 -34.46 14.48
N TRP A 318 33.75 -34.41 13.31
CA TRP A 318 34.90 -35.28 13.00
C TRP A 318 36.08 -35.04 13.94
N ALA A 319 36.37 -33.78 14.28
CA ALA A 319 37.41 -33.46 15.25
C ALA A 319 37.12 -34.05 16.63
N GLY A 320 35.87 -33.98 17.08
CA GLY A 320 35.42 -34.61 18.33
C GLY A 320 35.57 -36.14 18.32
N VAL A 321 35.15 -36.80 17.24
CA VAL A 321 35.29 -38.27 17.09
C VAL A 321 36.76 -38.69 17.07
N ALA A 322 37.61 -37.98 16.33
CA ALA A 322 39.03 -38.33 16.24
C ALA A 322 39.77 -38.06 17.55
N LEU A 323 39.43 -36.99 18.27
CA LEU A 323 39.93 -36.74 19.63
C LEU A 323 39.51 -37.86 20.58
N TRP A 324 38.27 -38.31 20.51
CA TRP A 324 37.79 -39.44 21.32
C TRP A 324 38.52 -40.74 21.00
N LEU A 325 38.73 -41.07 19.71
CA LEU A 325 39.48 -42.25 19.29
C LEU A 325 40.96 -42.18 19.70
N PHE A 326 41.58 -41.00 19.65
CA PHE A 326 42.93 -40.77 20.13
C PHE A 326 43.03 -41.01 21.65
N LEU A 327 42.09 -40.44 22.43
CA LEU A 327 42.03 -40.67 23.88
C LEU A 327 41.75 -42.12 24.26
N ALA A 328 41.13 -42.89 23.36
CA ALA A 328 40.91 -44.33 23.51
C ALA A 328 42.08 -45.19 23.01
N ASP A 329 43.22 -44.59 22.65
CA ASP A 329 44.44 -45.25 22.15
C ASP A 329 44.21 -46.06 20.86
N ARG A 330 43.24 -45.61 20.03
CA ARG A 330 42.80 -46.29 18.81
C ARG A 330 43.32 -45.63 17.51
N LEU A 331 44.12 -44.56 17.62
CA LEU A 331 44.54 -43.75 16.48
C LEU A 331 45.99 -43.26 16.64
N ASP A 332 46.79 -43.39 15.58
CA ASP A 332 48.17 -42.87 15.53
C ASP A 332 48.18 -41.32 15.46
N VAL A 333 49.09 -40.70 16.20
CA VAL A 333 49.36 -39.25 16.22
C VAL A 333 49.50 -38.68 14.81
N TRP A 334 50.16 -39.39 13.90
CA TRP A 334 50.35 -38.89 12.53
C TRP A 334 49.04 -38.84 11.73
N MET A 335 48.15 -39.82 11.92
CA MET A 335 46.81 -39.77 11.32
C MET A 335 45.98 -38.64 11.93
N MET A 336 46.19 -38.33 13.21
CA MET A 336 45.53 -37.21 13.87
C MET A 336 45.96 -35.87 13.26
N ILE A 337 47.26 -35.65 13.10
CA ILE A 337 47.78 -34.39 12.53
C ILE A 337 47.33 -34.20 11.09
N MET A 338 47.37 -35.25 10.25
CA MET A 338 47.07 -35.10 8.83
C MET A 338 45.56 -35.00 8.52
N ASN A 339 44.68 -35.58 9.34
CA ASN A 339 43.24 -35.61 9.03
C ASN A 339 42.41 -34.70 9.94
N VAL A 340 42.78 -34.56 11.22
CA VAL A 340 41.97 -33.85 12.21
C VAL A 340 42.26 -32.36 12.20
N VAL A 341 43.54 -32.00 12.14
CA VAL A 341 43.96 -30.58 12.21
C VAL A 341 43.42 -29.78 11.01
N PRO A 342 43.50 -30.25 9.75
CA PRO A 342 42.93 -29.52 8.62
C PRO A 342 41.40 -29.41 8.69
N GLY A 343 40.71 -30.49 9.09
CA GLY A 343 39.25 -30.50 9.24
C GLY A 343 38.77 -29.53 10.32
N ALA A 344 39.46 -29.48 11.46
CA ALA A 344 39.19 -28.54 12.54
C ALA A 344 39.47 -27.08 12.12
N LEU A 345 40.55 -26.82 11.39
CA LEU A 345 40.90 -25.49 10.88
C LEU A 345 39.88 -24.98 9.88
N VAL A 346 39.49 -25.81 8.91
CA VAL A 346 38.44 -25.47 7.94
C VAL A 346 37.11 -25.21 8.65
N GLY A 347 36.77 -26.04 9.65
CA GLY A 347 35.54 -25.86 10.41
C GLY A 347 35.52 -24.57 11.25
N ALA A 348 36.64 -24.25 11.91
CA ALA A 348 36.79 -23.05 12.73
C ALA A 348 36.80 -21.76 11.89
N LEU A 349 37.31 -21.80 10.66
CA LEU A 349 37.35 -20.64 9.75
C LEU A 349 36.01 -20.45 9.02
N LEU A 350 35.43 -21.51 8.45
CA LEU A 350 34.24 -21.41 7.60
C LEU A 350 32.93 -21.37 8.40
N GLY A 351 32.89 -22.00 9.57
CA GLY A 351 31.69 -22.03 10.42
C GLY A 351 31.18 -20.64 10.79
N PRO A 352 32.01 -19.75 11.37
CA PRO A 352 31.60 -18.38 11.72
C PRO A 352 31.18 -17.55 10.51
N ILE A 353 31.85 -17.72 9.37
CA ILE A 353 31.48 -17.05 8.10
C ILE A 353 30.11 -17.52 7.62
N GLY A 354 29.84 -18.83 7.72
CA GLY A 354 28.54 -19.41 7.40
C GLY A 354 27.43 -18.89 8.31
N VAL A 355 27.67 -18.84 9.63
CA VAL A 355 26.73 -18.29 10.61
C VAL A 355 26.48 -16.80 10.37
N ALA A 356 27.51 -15.99 10.14
CA ALA A 356 27.37 -14.56 9.86
C ALA A 356 26.63 -14.29 8.54
N SER A 357 26.90 -15.08 7.50
CA SER A 357 26.22 -14.96 6.21
C SER A 357 24.75 -15.38 6.30
N PHE A 358 24.47 -16.50 6.99
CA PHE A 358 23.12 -16.99 7.22
C PHE A 358 22.32 -16.07 8.14
N SER A 359 22.93 -15.57 9.23
CA SER A 359 22.28 -14.62 10.13
C SER A 359 22.05 -13.28 9.46
N SER A 360 22.98 -12.78 8.62
CA SER A 360 22.78 -11.58 7.81
C SER A 360 21.67 -11.78 6.78
N ALA A 361 21.63 -12.94 6.09
CA ALA A 361 20.57 -13.26 5.15
C ALA A 361 19.20 -13.39 5.84
N ARG A 362 19.15 -14.04 7.01
CA ARG A 362 17.94 -14.16 7.83
C ARG A 362 17.51 -12.82 8.43
N ALA A 363 18.46 -11.99 8.86
CA ALA A 363 18.21 -10.64 9.35
C ALA A 363 17.68 -9.76 8.22
N LYS A 364 18.28 -9.79 7.03
CA LYS A 364 17.78 -9.09 5.83
C LYS A 364 16.42 -9.62 5.39
N SER A 365 16.19 -10.93 5.46
CA SER A 365 14.90 -11.55 5.13
C SER A 365 13.81 -11.14 6.12
N ARG A 366 14.06 -11.24 7.44
CA ARG A 366 13.15 -10.77 8.49
C ARG A 366 12.92 -9.27 8.40
N GLN A 367 13.97 -8.49 8.15
CA GLN A 367 13.86 -7.05 7.97
C GLN A 367 13.00 -6.69 6.74
N ARG A 368 13.02 -7.50 5.67
CA ARG A 368 12.14 -7.34 4.51
C ARG A 368 10.71 -7.84 4.72
N SER A 369 10.52 -8.94 5.46
CA SER A 369 9.20 -9.56 5.62
C SER A 369 8.39 -8.96 6.77
N GLU A 370 9.07 -8.57 7.86
CA GLU A 370 8.41 -8.17 9.10
C GLU A 370 8.62 -6.69 9.42
N GLY A 371 9.63 -6.03 8.85
CA GLY A 371 10.09 -4.70 9.26
C GLY A 371 10.49 -4.73 10.73
N SER A 372 11.78 -4.71 11.04
CA SER A 372 12.23 -4.83 12.43
C SER A 372 11.66 -3.67 13.26
N ALA A 373 10.76 -3.95 14.20
CA ALA A 373 10.41 -3.02 15.27
C ALA A 373 11.66 -2.84 16.13
N ARG A 374 12.13 -1.60 16.28
CA ARG A 374 13.38 -1.27 16.96
C ARG A 374 13.19 -0.02 17.80
N ALA A 375 13.78 -0.02 18.99
CA ALA A 375 13.93 1.17 19.79
C ALA A 375 14.94 2.12 19.12
N ALA A 376 14.48 3.26 18.62
CA ALA A 376 15.32 4.36 18.16
C ALA A 376 15.34 5.45 19.23
N ARG A 377 16.51 5.75 19.80
CA ARG A 377 16.65 6.87 20.73
C ARG A 377 16.99 8.14 19.96
N ILE A 378 16.22 9.21 20.15
CA ILE A 378 16.50 10.51 19.55
C ILE A 378 17.76 11.11 20.20
N LEU A 379 18.83 11.34 19.45
CA LEU A 379 20.05 11.98 19.95
C LEU A 379 19.97 13.50 19.85
N ALA A 380 19.55 13.98 18.68
CA ALA A 380 19.45 15.41 18.41
C ALA A 380 18.27 15.67 17.47
N ARG A 381 17.68 16.85 17.64
CA ARG A 381 16.62 17.37 16.79
C ARG A 381 17.10 18.67 16.18
N LYS A 382 17.06 18.77 14.85
CA LYS A 382 17.32 20.00 14.12
C LYS A 382 16.13 20.31 13.24
N ILE A 383 15.51 21.47 13.47
CA ILE A 383 14.40 21.93 12.63
C ILE A 383 15.02 22.62 11.42
N VAL A 384 14.79 22.05 10.23
CA VAL A 384 15.24 22.62 8.96
C VAL A 384 14.01 23.24 8.30
N ARG A 385 13.96 24.59 8.25
CA ARG A 385 12.93 25.29 7.48
C ARG A 385 13.33 25.32 6.02
N ARG A 386 12.60 24.62 5.16
CA ARG A 386 12.79 24.64 3.70
C ARG A 386 11.88 25.63 2.97
N GLY A 387 11.09 26.42 3.69
CA GLY A 387 10.27 27.47 3.13
C GLY A 387 9.31 28.10 4.15
N PRO A 388 8.42 29.00 3.73
CA PRO A 388 7.47 29.69 4.62
C PRO A 388 6.38 28.77 5.21
N LEU A 389 6.13 27.60 4.61
CA LEU A 389 5.07 26.65 5.02
C LEU A 389 5.56 25.21 5.26
N GLN A 390 6.85 24.92 5.06
CA GLN A 390 7.42 23.58 5.27
C GLN A 390 8.55 23.64 6.28
N SER A 391 8.30 23.05 7.45
CA SER A 391 9.34 22.70 8.42
C SER A 391 9.55 21.20 8.35
N THR A 392 10.73 20.77 7.92
CA THR A 392 11.17 19.38 8.07
C THR A 392 11.96 19.27 9.36
N ILE A 393 11.78 18.17 10.10
CA ILE A 393 12.66 17.86 11.23
C ILE A 393 13.71 16.89 10.74
N GLU A 394 14.96 17.29 10.88
CA GLU A 394 16.12 16.42 10.78
C GLU A 394 16.32 15.81 12.19
N LEU A 395 16.00 14.52 12.35
CA LEU A 395 16.21 13.78 13.59
C LEU A 395 17.50 12.95 13.45
N SER A 396 18.47 13.22 14.32
CA SER A 396 19.59 12.30 14.52
C SER A 396 19.16 11.25 15.52
N LEU A 397 19.12 10.00 15.08
CA LEU A 397 18.68 8.84 15.85
C LEU A 397 19.86 7.94 16.17
N LEU A 398 19.94 7.46 17.40
CA LEU A 398 20.72 6.29 17.76
C LEU A 398 19.81 5.09 17.68
N ILE A 399 19.99 4.30 16.64
CA ILE A 399 19.29 3.03 16.50
C ILE A 399 20.08 2.01 17.29
N VAL A 400 19.42 1.34 18.24
CA VAL A 400 20.02 0.24 19.01
C VAL A 400 19.35 -1.05 18.55
N PRO A 401 19.96 -1.78 17.60
CA PRO A 401 19.45 -3.10 17.21
C PRO A 401 19.69 -4.09 18.35
N ASP A 402 18.77 -5.05 18.53
CA ASP A 402 18.92 -6.09 19.56
C ASP A 402 20.21 -6.92 19.40
N ASP A 403 20.64 -7.15 18.15
CA ASP A 403 21.74 -8.05 17.80
C ASP A 403 22.91 -7.37 17.05
N ALA A 404 23.00 -6.05 17.05
CA ALA A 404 24.07 -5.33 16.34
C ALA A 404 24.52 -4.06 17.09
N PRO A 405 25.75 -3.58 16.88
CA PRO A 405 26.21 -2.34 17.50
C PRO A 405 25.28 -1.18 17.12
N ALA A 406 25.02 -0.32 18.11
CA ALA A 406 24.24 0.88 17.88
C ALA A 406 24.90 1.73 16.79
N TYR A 407 24.09 2.28 15.88
CA TYR A 407 24.57 3.16 14.84
C TYR A 407 23.73 4.43 14.80
N GLN A 408 24.37 5.52 14.38
CA GLN A 408 23.71 6.80 14.21
C GLN A 408 23.17 6.89 12.79
N SER A 409 21.91 7.30 12.67
CA SER A 409 21.28 7.62 11.39
C SER A 409 20.64 8.99 11.49
N THR A 410 20.54 9.69 10.37
CA THR A 410 19.80 10.94 10.26
C THR A 410 18.61 10.69 9.37
N ILE A 411 17.42 11.03 9.85
CA ILE A 411 16.20 11.00 9.04
C ILE A 411 15.65 12.41 8.88
N GLU A 412 15.20 12.74 7.68
CA GLU A 412 14.38 13.91 7.45
C GLU A 412 12.93 13.45 7.41
N THR A 413 12.11 13.96 8.33
CA THR A 413 10.66 13.68 8.33
C THR A 413 9.86 14.97 8.23
N GLY A 414 8.84 14.93 7.37
CA GLY A 414 7.85 16.00 7.28
C GLY A 414 6.85 15.87 8.42
N VAL A 415 6.92 16.77 9.40
CA VAL A 415 6.08 16.70 10.61
C VAL A 415 5.17 17.93 10.64
N LEU A 416 3.90 17.72 10.96
CA LEU A 416 2.96 18.81 11.28
C LEU A 416 3.48 19.57 12.49
N THR A 417 3.42 20.90 12.48
CA THR A 417 3.98 21.80 13.50
C THR A 417 3.59 21.39 14.93
N ASP A 418 2.39 20.85 15.09
CA ASP A 418 1.76 20.48 16.35
C ASP A 418 2.38 19.20 16.96
N MET A 419 3.06 18.38 16.15
CA MET A 419 3.76 17.17 16.59
C MET A 419 5.25 17.41 16.87
N LEU A 420 5.78 18.62 16.64
CA LEU A 420 7.19 18.94 16.88
C LEU A 420 7.61 18.67 18.34
N ASP A 421 6.71 18.90 19.30
CA ASP A 421 7.00 18.75 20.73
C ASP A 421 7.06 17.29 21.22
N ASN A 422 6.57 16.35 20.39
CA ASN A 422 6.56 14.91 20.67
C ASN A 422 7.89 14.21 20.36
N PHE A 423 8.89 14.95 19.85
CA PHE A 423 10.20 14.43 19.51
C PHE A 423 11.28 15.12 20.36
N ARG A 424 11.56 14.59 21.54
CA ARG A 424 12.57 15.14 22.47
C ARG A 424 13.87 14.33 22.43
N PRO A 425 15.05 14.97 22.45
CA PRO A 425 16.31 14.25 22.68
C PRO A 425 16.21 13.36 23.93
N GLY A 426 16.66 12.11 23.82
CA GLY A 426 16.58 11.07 24.84
C GLY A 426 15.34 10.18 24.77
N GLN A 427 14.29 10.59 24.04
CA GLN A 427 13.08 9.78 23.85
C GLN A 427 13.38 8.54 23.01
N VAL A 428 12.78 7.42 23.39
CA VAL A 428 12.82 6.17 22.64
C VAL A 428 11.55 6.08 21.81
N LEU A 429 11.71 5.88 20.52
CA LEU A 429 10.63 5.67 19.57
C LEU A 429 10.62 4.20 19.15
N ASP A 430 9.44 3.61 19.02
CA ASP A 430 9.29 2.37 18.27
C ASP A 430 9.36 2.71 16.79
N ALA A 431 10.43 2.24 16.16
CA ALA A 431 10.76 2.55 14.79
C ALA A 431 10.82 1.26 13.97
N ARG A 432 10.17 1.26 12.81
CA ARG A 432 10.30 0.18 11.82
C ARG A 432 11.29 0.61 10.75
N ILE A 433 12.39 -0.12 10.61
CA ILE A 433 13.45 0.22 9.64
C ILE A 433 13.33 -0.64 8.39
N GLY A 434 12.87 -0.02 7.30
CA GLY A 434 12.92 -0.60 5.96
C GLY A 434 14.37 -0.72 5.45
N SER A 435 14.65 -1.74 4.63
CA SER A 435 15.98 -1.93 4.03
C SER A 435 15.96 -1.63 2.54
N SER A 436 16.21 -0.37 2.15
CA SER A 436 16.77 -0.07 0.83
C SER A 436 18.29 0.09 1.00
N PRO A 437 19.13 -0.47 0.10
CA PRO A 437 20.60 -0.43 0.22
C PRO A 437 21.19 0.99 0.20
N HIS A 438 20.39 2.02 -0.07
CA HIS A 438 20.81 3.42 -0.07
C HIS A 438 19.91 4.37 0.73
N ASP A 439 18.80 3.90 1.30
CA ASP A 439 17.88 4.72 2.12
C ASP A 439 17.22 3.86 3.21
N TYR A 440 17.35 4.27 4.47
CA TYR A 440 16.60 3.67 5.56
C TYR A 440 15.30 4.46 5.73
N THR A 441 14.17 3.90 5.31
CA THR A 441 12.86 4.44 5.69
C THR A 441 12.58 4.03 7.13
N LEU A 442 12.29 5.03 7.97
CA LEU A 442 11.97 4.85 9.38
C LEU A 442 10.48 5.20 9.59
N ASP A 443 9.66 4.18 9.77
CA ASP A 443 8.26 4.36 10.18
C ASP A 443 8.23 4.45 11.71
N VAL A 444 7.94 5.63 12.26
CA VAL A 444 7.67 5.79 13.70
C VAL A 444 6.27 5.25 13.96
N LEU A 445 6.16 4.21 14.78
CA LEU A 445 4.90 3.55 15.13
C LEU A 445 4.09 4.33 16.18
#